data_AF-X0YWK0-F1
#
_entry.id   AF-X0YWK0-F1
#
_cell.length_a   1.000
_cell.length_b   1.000
_cell.length_c   1.000
_cell.angle_alpha   90.00
_cell.angle_beta   90.00
_cell.angle_gamma   90.00
#
_symmetry.space_group_name_H-M   'P 1'
#
loop_
_entity.id
_entity.type
_entity.pdbx_description
1 polymer ?
#
loop_
_entity_poly.entity_id
_entity_poly.type
_entity_poly.pdbx_seq_one_letter_code
_entity_poly.pdbx_strand_id
1 'polypeptide(L)'
;VLSQCNSFIIMRMSNPADQAYISKVVSEQFSGLVGTLAQLRPGEAYAVGEAVPMPMRTQIYLTKQAPDSGDANFFAEKAAEGESKDISTIVEAWWRQERPTWSGRKESSGSTDPAGRAREYEEVIAKEEVGA
;
A
#
# COMPACT_ATOMS: atom_id res chain seq x y z
N VAL A 1 -9.43 16.76 10.89
CA VAL A 1 -9.33 15.28 10.91
C VAL A 1 -7.87 14.84 11.00
N LEU A 2 -6.93 15.31 10.17
CA LEU A 2 -5.48 15.05 10.38
C LEU A 2 -4.88 15.75 11.62
N SER A 3 -5.44 16.89 12.01
CA SER A 3 -5.06 17.64 13.22
C SER A 3 -5.34 16.91 14.55
N GLN A 4 -6.03 15.77 14.53
CA GLN A 4 -6.34 14.97 15.71
C GLN A 4 -5.44 13.73 15.83
N CYS A 5 -4.56 13.49 14.85
CA CYS A 5 -3.59 12.41 14.93
C CYS A 5 -2.36 12.90 15.69
N ASN A 6 -2.04 12.25 16.82
CA ASN A 6 -0.82 12.52 17.59
C ASN A 6 0.37 11.64 17.17
N SER A 7 0.18 10.73 16.22
CA SER A 7 1.21 9.80 15.74
C SER A 7 1.13 9.62 14.22
N PHE A 8 2.29 9.59 13.56
CA PHE A 8 2.39 9.50 12.11
C PHE A 8 3.43 8.48 11.69
N ILE A 9 3.09 7.69 10.68
CA ILE A 9 4.01 6.88 9.90
C ILE A 9 4.12 7.52 8.52
N ILE A 10 5.26 8.12 8.24
CA ILE A 10 5.48 8.92 7.03
C ILE A 10 6.40 8.14 6.09
N MET A 11 5.86 7.72 4.95
CA MET A 11 6.59 6.98 3.92
C MET A 11 7.14 7.92 2.85
N ARG A 12 7.88 7.34 1.90
CA ARG A 12 8.47 8.07 0.76
C ARG A 12 7.43 8.94 0.06
N MET A 13 7.74 10.24 -0.03
CA MET A 13 6.89 11.24 -0.67
C MET A 13 7.78 12.19 -1.48
N SER A 14 7.59 12.25 -2.79
CA SER A 14 8.41 13.05 -3.71
C SER A 14 7.78 14.41 -4.06
N ASN A 15 6.47 14.56 -3.87
CA ASN A 15 5.77 15.79 -4.21
C ASN A 15 6.11 16.89 -3.18
N PRO A 16 6.71 18.02 -3.60
CA PRO A 16 7.06 19.10 -2.68
C PRO A 16 5.85 19.76 -2.03
N ALA A 17 4.69 19.76 -2.69
CA ALA A 17 3.45 20.30 -2.10
C ALA A 17 2.98 19.42 -0.94
N ASP A 18 3.06 18.10 -1.07
CA ASP A 18 2.66 17.17 -0.02
C ASP A 18 3.67 17.18 1.14
N GLN A 19 4.97 17.30 0.84
CA GLN A 19 6.01 17.52 1.86
C GLN A 19 5.73 18.81 2.66
N ALA A 20 5.40 19.91 1.98
CA ALA A 20 5.06 21.18 2.62
C ALA A 20 3.73 21.13 3.41
N TYR A 21 2.82 20.23 3.06
CA TYR A 21 1.61 19.99 3.83
C TYR A 21 1.91 19.18 5.09
N ILE A 22 2.64 18.06 4.94
CA ILE A 22 3.05 17.21 6.06
C ILE A 22 3.87 18.02 7.08
N SER A 23 4.80 18.88 6.65
CA SER A 23 5.62 19.69 7.55
C SER A 23 4.83 20.64 8.46
N LYS A 24 3.59 20.99 8.07
CA LYS A 24 2.67 21.79 8.88
C LYS A 24 1.85 20.95 9.86
N VAL A 25 1.69 19.66 9.57
CA VAL A 25 0.92 18.72 10.37
C VAL A 25 1.78 18.08 11.47
N VAL A 26 3.04 17.75 11.16
CA VAL A 26 4.01 17.32 12.18
C VAL A 26 4.57 18.51 12.95
N SER A 27 5.02 18.26 14.19
CA SER A 27 5.70 19.27 15.00
C SER A 27 6.91 19.84 14.27
N GLU A 28 7.17 21.15 14.43
CA GLU A 28 8.29 21.88 13.80
C GLU A 28 9.64 21.18 14.00
N GLN A 29 9.81 20.51 15.14
CA GLN A 29 10.99 19.71 15.53
C GLN A 29 11.33 18.59 14.53
N PHE A 30 10.35 18.12 13.76
CA PHE A 30 10.50 17.03 12.78
C PHE A 30 10.51 17.52 11.33
N SER A 31 10.47 18.84 11.10
CA SER A 31 10.50 19.44 9.76
C SER A 31 11.75 19.07 8.97
N GLY A 32 12.90 18.90 9.63
CA GLY A 32 14.15 18.44 9.00
C GLY A 32 14.04 17.03 8.43
N LEU A 33 13.25 16.14 9.03
CA LEU A 33 13.02 14.78 8.53
C LEU A 33 12.18 14.81 7.23
N VAL A 34 11.23 15.75 7.15
CA VAL A 34 10.35 15.90 5.98
C VAL A 34 11.14 16.17 4.70
N GLY A 35 12.22 16.96 4.78
CA GLY A 35 13.10 17.24 3.63
C GLY A 35 13.84 16.01 3.09
N THR A 36 13.91 14.94 3.87
CA THR A 36 14.58 13.68 3.48
C THR A 36 13.60 12.60 3.01
N LEU A 37 12.29 12.87 3.01
CA LEU A 37 11.27 11.88 2.62
C LEU A 37 11.43 11.36 1.20
N ALA A 38 11.94 12.17 0.29
CA ALA A 38 12.22 11.74 -1.09
C ALA A 38 13.35 10.70 -1.19
N GLN A 39 14.22 10.63 -0.18
CA GLN A 39 15.39 9.75 -0.14
C GLN A 39 15.10 8.39 0.52
N LEU A 40 13.93 8.23 1.14
CA LEU A 40 13.51 6.96 1.74
C LEU A 40 13.46 5.85 0.69
N ARG A 41 14.00 4.68 1.04
CA ARG A 41 13.92 3.48 0.20
C ARG A 41 12.52 2.85 0.27
N PRO A 42 12.14 1.99 -0.70
CA PRO A 42 10.91 1.23 -0.60
C PRO A 42 10.82 0.46 0.72
N GLY A 43 9.67 0.58 1.38
CA GLY A 43 9.45 0.00 2.71
C GLY A 43 10.05 0.80 3.86
N GLU A 44 10.83 1.86 3.64
CA GLU A 44 11.25 2.74 4.73
C GLU A 44 10.19 3.79 5.08
N ALA A 45 10.13 4.15 6.37
CA ALA A 45 9.25 5.19 6.88
C ALA A 45 9.84 5.89 8.11
N TYR A 46 9.47 7.14 8.35
CA TYR A 46 9.66 7.79 9.64
C TYR A 46 8.46 7.55 10.55
N ALA A 47 8.72 7.05 11.76
CA ALA A 47 7.73 6.98 12.82
C ALA A 47 7.94 8.16 13.78
N VAL A 48 6.88 8.94 14.03
CA VAL A 48 6.93 10.14 14.88
C VAL A 48 5.64 10.31 15.69
N GLY A 49 5.72 11.05 16.79
CA GLY A 49 4.59 11.33 17.67
C GLY A 49 4.56 10.41 18.90
N GLU A 50 3.40 10.33 19.56
CA GLU A 50 3.25 9.64 20.86
C GLU A 50 3.39 8.11 20.80
N ALA A 51 3.22 7.50 19.62
CA ALA A 51 3.37 6.06 19.44
C ALA A 51 4.84 5.58 19.57
N VAL A 52 5.81 6.49 19.55
CA VAL A 52 7.24 6.17 19.66
C VAL A 52 7.94 7.11 20.64
N PRO A 53 8.93 6.63 21.43
CA PRO A 53 9.61 7.47 22.41
C PRO A 53 10.53 8.53 21.77
N MET A 54 11.04 8.23 20.57
CA MET A 54 11.91 9.12 19.79
C MET A 54 11.60 8.93 18.30
N PRO A 55 11.67 9.98 17.48
CA PRO A 55 11.61 9.87 16.03
C PRO A 55 12.66 8.90 15.50
N MET A 56 12.25 7.96 14.65
CA MET A 56 13.16 6.98 14.07
C MET A 56 12.79 6.65 12.63
N ARG A 57 13.82 6.36 11.83
CA ARG A 57 13.66 5.72 10.52
C ARG A 57 13.48 4.23 10.73
N THR A 58 12.43 3.67 10.15
CA THR A 58 11.99 2.28 10.35
C THR A 58 11.84 1.58 9.01
N GLN A 59 12.02 0.25 9.01
CA GLN A 59 11.73 -0.61 7.88
C GLN A 59 10.39 -1.31 8.11
N ILE A 60 9.47 -1.15 7.17
CA ILE A 60 8.18 -1.82 7.11
C ILE A 60 8.35 -3.07 6.23
N TYR A 61 8.05 -4.23 6.82
CA TYR A 61 8.07 -5.51 6.14
C TYR A 61 6.70 -5.88 5.61
N LEU A 62 6.68 -6.66 4.52
CA LEU A 62 5.45 -7.22 3.98
C LEU A 62 4.81 -8.17 5.00
N THR A 63 3.49 -8.10 5.09
CA THR A 63 2.69 -9.02 5.89
C THR A 63 2.60 -10.39 5.19
N LYS A 64 2.56 -11.47 5.98
CA LYS A 64 2.32 -12.83 5.49
C LYS A 64 0.95 -13.00 4.84
N GLN A 65 -0.03 -12.22 5.29
CA GLN A 65 -1.38 -12.16 4.74
C GLN A 65 -1.50 -10.85 3.96
N ALA A 66 -1.21 -10.90 2.67
CA ALA A 66 -1.39 -9.74 1.81
C ALA A 66 -2.88 -9.47 1.58
N PRO A 67 -3.30 -8.20 1.51
CA PRO A 67 -4.67 -7.87 1.11
C PRO A 67 -4.92 -8.32 -0.33
N ASP A 68 -6.17 -8.69 -0.65
CA ASP A 68 -6.61 -8.89 -2.03
C ASP A 68 -6.76 -7.52 -2.72
N SER A 69 -5.61 -6.93 -3.08
CA SER A 69 -5.51 -5.60 -3.70
C SER A 69 -4.83 -5.66 -5.07
N GLY A 70 -4.83 -6.82 -5.72
CA GLY A 70 -4.29 -6.97 -7.07
C GLY A 70 -5.13 -6.21 -8.09
N ASP A 71 -4.48 -5.64 -9.11
CA ASP A 71 -5.19 -5.03 -10.22
C ASP A 71 -6.07 -6.06 -10.93
N ALA A 72 -7.27 -5.63 -11.34
CA ALA A 72 -8.16 -6.47 -12.13
C ALA A 72 -7.51 -6.76 -13.50
N ASN A 73 -7.45 -8.03 -13.88
CA ASN A 73 -6.95 -8.42 -15.20
C ASN A 73 -8.02 -8.14 -16.27
N PHE A 74 -8.01 -6.91 -16.78
CA PHE A 74 -8.97 -6.43 -17.77
C PHE A 74 -9.10 -7.34 -19.00
N PHE A 75 -7.98 -7.86 -19.52
CA PHE A 75 -7.99 -8.69 -20.72
C PHE A 75 -8.59 -10.08 -20.47
N ALA A 76 -8.31 -10.67 -19.31
CA ALA A 76 -8.91 -11.94 -18.92
C ALA A 76 -10.41 -11.81 -18.66
N GLU A 77 -10.85 -10.74 -18.01
CA GLU A 77 -12.28 -10.50 -17.74
C GLU A 77 -13.06 -10.18 -19.02
N LYS A 78 -12.48 -9.42 -19.95
CA LYS A 78 -13.12 -9.09 -21.22
C LYS A 78 -13.26 -10.31 -22.15
N ALA A 79 -12.30 -11.22 -22.14
CA ALA A 79 -12.39 -12.46 -22.91
C ALA A 79 -13.47 -13.42 -22.38
N ALA A 80 -13.90 -13.25 -21.11
CA ALA A 80 -14.98 -14.01 -20.50
C ALA A 80 -16.39 -13.42 -20.79
N GLU A 81 -16.52 -12.47 -21.72
CA GLU A 81 -17.80 -11.88 -22.14
C GLU A 81 -18.75 -12.93 -22.77
N GLY A 82 -19.56 -13.54 -21.90
CA GLY A 82 -20.74 -14.34 -22.25
C GLY A 82 -21.86 -14.29 -21.20
N GLU A 83 -21.60 -13.73 -20.01
CA GLU A 83 -22.61 -13.60 -18.95
C GLU A 83 -23.03 -12.13 -18.81
N SER A 84 -24.31 -11.83 -19.11
CA SER A 84 -24.89 -10.54 -18.76
C SER A 84 -24.97 -10.44 -17.24
N LYS A 85 -24.11 -9.63 -16.63
CA LYS A 85 -24.24 -9.30 -15.21
C LYS A 85 -25.48 -8.44 -15.02
N ASP A 86 -26.35 -8.83 -14.09
CA ASP A 86 -27.54 -8.05 -13.74
C ASP A 86 -27.13 -6.77 -13.00
N ILE A 87 -27.12 -5.67 -13.76
CA ILE A 87 -26.74 -4.35 -13.28
C ILE A 87 -27.69 -3.85 -12.19
N SER A 88 -28.98 -4.22 -12.26
CA SER A 88 -29.99 -3.72 -11.33
C SER A 88 -29.71 -4.19 -9.89
N THR A 89 -29.41 -5.48 -9.71
CA THR A 89 -29.01 -6.05 -8.43
C THR A 89 -27.74 -5.40 -7.86
N ILE A 90 -26.77 -5.06 -8.71
CA ILE A 90 -25.52 -4.39 -8.28
C ILE A 90 -25.81 -2.98 -7.75
N VAL A 91 -26.65 -2.21 -8.47
CA VAL A 91 -27.03 -0.85 -8.09
C VAL A 91 -27.82 -0.84 -6.78
N GLU A 92 -28.74 -1.78 -6.59
CA GLU A 92 -29.49 -1.92 -5.33
C GLU A 92 -28.59 -2.26 -4.14
N ALA A 93 -27.62 -3.16 -4.33
CA ALA A 93 -26.64 -3.50 -3.29
C ALA A 93 -25.76 -2.29 -2.92
N TRP A 94 -25.34 -1.49 -3.91
CA TRP A 94 -24.60 -0.25 -3.68
C TRP A 94 -25.40 0.79 -2.90
N TRP A 95 -26.69 0.96 -3.24
CA TRP A 95 -27.57 1.87 -2.49
C TRP A 95 -27.80 1.41 -1.06
N ARG A 96 -27.86 0.10 -0.80
CA ARG A 96 -27.99 -0.46 0.54
C ARG A 96 -26.68 -0.46 1.35
N GLN A 97 -25.56 -0.11 0.73
CA GLN A 97 -24.21 -0.26 1.30
C GLN A 97 -23.93 -1.68 1.80
N GLU A 98 -24.59 -2.68 1.20
CA GLU A 98 -24.36 -4.08 1.50
C GLU A 98 -23.17 -4.54 0.67
N ARG A 99 -22.15 -5.14 1.32
CA ARG A 99 -21.05 -5.77 0.58
C ARG A 99 -21.61 -7.00 -0.11
N PRO A 100 -21.63 -7.06 -1.45
CA PRO A 100 -21.97 -8.30 -2.13
C PRO A 100 -20.91 -9.31 -1.75
N THR A 101 -21.32 -10.44 -1.15
CA THR A 101 -20.41 -11.57 -0.96
C THR A 101 -20.14 -12.14 -2.35
N TRP A 102 -19.06 -11.69 -2.98
CA TRP A 102 -18.66 -12.16 -4.30
C TRP A 102 -18.36 -13.66 -4.23
N SER A 103 -19.35 -14.50 -4.52
CA SER A 103 -19.24 -15.97 -4.45
C SER A 103 -18.94 -16.62 -5.82
N GLY A 104 -18.47 -15.83 -6.79
CA GLY A 104 -18.27 -16.26 -8.17
C GLY A 104 -16.82 -16.45 -8.62
N ARG A 105 -15.81 -16.09 -7.82
CA ARG A 105 -14.41 -16.36 -8.19
C ARG A 105 -14.13 -17.82 -7.82
N LYS A 106 -14.08 -18.73 -8.80
CA LYS A 106 -13.38 -20.00 -8.61
C LYS A 106 -11.99 -19.65 -8.11
N GLU A 107 -11.64 -20.08 -6.90
CA GLU A 107 -10.26 -20.17 -6.48
C GLU A 107 -9.56 -21.02 -7.55
N SER A 108 -8.84 -20.38 -8.48
CA SER A 108 -7.75 -21.10 -9.12
C SER A 108 -6.78 -21.36 -8.00
N SER A 109 -6.81 -22.59 -7.50
CA SER A 109 -5.79 -23.21 -6.67
C SER A 109 -4.46 -23.13 -7.42
N GLY A 110 -3.88 -21.95 -7.41
CA GLY A 110 -2.54 -21.63 -7.82
C GLY A 110 -2.07 -20.73 -6.70
N SER A 111 -1.67 -21.34 -5.59
CA SER A 111 -0.88 -20.65 -4.59
C SER A 111 0.35 -20.09 -5.33
N THR A 112 0.30 -18.83 -5.73
CA THR A 112 1.51 -18.10 -6.06
C THR A 112 2.24 -18.02 -4.74
N ASP A 113 3.22 -18.91 -4.57
CA ASP A 113 4.03 -19.05 -3.38
C ASP A 113 4.52 -17.67 -2.92
N PRO A 114 4.04 -17.14 -1.78
CA PRO A 114 4.48 -15.84 -1.29
C PRO A 114 5.98 -15.86 -0.94
N ALA A 115 6.59 -17.04 -0.70
CA ALA A 115 8.02 -17.20 -0.53
C ALA A 115 8.79 -17.07 -1.86
N GLY A 116 8.18 -17.41 -3.00
CA GLY A 116 8.77 -17.26 -4.32
C GLY A 116 8.99 -15.80 -4.69
N ARG A 117 8.01 -14.93 -4.40
CA ARG A 117 8.11 -13.49 -4.67
C ARG A 117 9.11 -12.78 -3.76
N ALA A 118 9.20 -13.19 -2.48
CA ALA A 118 10.22 -12.68 -1.57
C ALA A 118 11.64 -13.06 -2.01
N ARG A 119 11.85 -14.28 -2.51
CA ARG A 119 13.13 -14.72 -3.09
C ARG A 119 13.50 -13.96 -4.36
N GLU A 120 12.52 -13.65 -5.20
CA GLU A 120 12.72 -12.83 -6.41
C GLU A 120 13.18 -11.40 -6.05
N TYR A 121 12.58 -10.78 -5.03
CA TYR A 121 13.05 -9.47 -4.55
C TYR A 121 14.44 -9.52 -3.92
N GLU A 122 14.76 -10.55 -3.12
CA GLU A 122 16.12 -10.68 -2.56
C GLU A 122 17.18 -10.98 -3.63
N GLU A 123 16.87 -11.75 -4.67
CA GLU A 123 17.77 -11.95 -5.81
C GLU A 123 17.97 -10.67 -6.64
N VAL A 124 16.93 -9.84 -6.78
CA VAL A 124 17.03 -8.55 -7.47
C VAL A 124 17.89 -7.58 -6.65
N ILE A 125 17.67 -7.49 -5.34
CA ILE A 125 18.49 -6.65 -4.43
C ILE A 125 19.94 -7.13 -4.41
N ALA A 126 20.19 -8.44 -4.35
CA ALA A 126 21.55 -9.01 -4.37
C ALA A 126 22.27 -8.78 -5.71
N LYS A 127 21.56 -8.78 -6.84
CA LYS A 127 22.14 -8.46 -8.15
C LYS A 127 22.42 -6.96 -8.32
N GLU A 128 21.69 -6.09 -7.65
CA GLU A 128 21.89 -4.64 -7.67
C GLU A 128 23.09 -4.21 -6.81
N GLU A 129 23.41 -4.92 -5.72
CA GLU A 129 24.57 -4.63 -4.86
C GLU A 129 25.90 -5.21 -5.36
N VAL A 130 25.90 -6.26 -6.20
CA VAL A 130 27.12 -6.86 -6.78
C VAL A 130 27.56 -6.17 -8.08
N GLY A 131 26.72 -5.27 -8.62
CA GLY A 131 26.97 -4.53 -9.86
C GLY A 131 27.52 -3.10 -9.70
N ALA A 132 27.93 -2.69 -8.49
CA ALA A 132 28.51 -1.37 -8.19
C ALA A 132 30.00 -1.43 -7.82
#